data_AF-A0A1H1GFR0-F1
#
_entry.id   AF-A0A1H1GFR0-F1
#
_cell.length_a   1.000
_cell.length_b   1.000
_cell.length_c   1.000
_cell.angle_alpha   90.00
_cell.angle_beta   90.00
_cell.angle_gamma   90.00
#
_symmetry.space_group_name_H-M   'P 1'
#
loop_
_entity.id
_entity.type
_entity.pdbx_description
1 polymer ?
#
loop_
_entity_poly.entity_id
_entity_poly.type
_entity_poly.pdbx_seq_one_letter_code
_entity_poly.pdbx_strand_id
1 'polypeptide(L)'
;MIARRRPRGGVLTGYAVGVACALFPNQLPRSVMMQIAVCVLFGAIGALAGWLIVRRRPRTDGGGRLPAYLGSAALAGWVLWQNHLRVAAGVDPVGPLGFAALVGAVVAVPIVVAALWPVRARATAAAVAASAVLAGIAWPATASSEESASYAQRFAGIASATPGVRAYAALGDGASPAARAAVAVERLIAGGGLSRRVVVVAVPTGSGWVDPHFVRGVEEALHGDSAIVAMQYTEMPSWQSFVLHRDAAAASTAALIDELHRRAPSTPVRVYGQSLGTVGVHAAARRAAQLKAPLRATLQVGTPAGVAIDGPAQLNASDPVGIWSPRLLIAPPERAATATGRATPRPPWLPVLSFVQATVDLLGATAPPPGLGHRYDESQGTQLVSDLVAGRDLSSAA
;
A
#
# COMPACT_ATOMS: atom_id res chain seq x y z
N MET A 1 -12.82 20.44 -50.50
CA MET A 1 -11.81 19.46 -50.04
C MET A 1 -11.32 19.86 -48.65
N ILE A 2 -11.81 19.22 -47.58
CA ILE A 2 -11.29 19.44 -46.23
C ILE A 2 -9.95 18.71 -46.15
N ALA A 3 -8.84 19.45 -46.22
CA ALA A 3 -7.51 18.87 -46.05
C ALA A 3 -7.43 18.23 -44.64
N ARG A 4 -7.52 16.89 -44.58
CA ARG A 4 -7.30 16.12 -43.35
C ARG A 4 -5.91 16.46 -42.84
N ARG A 5 -5.83 17.32 -41.82
CA ARG A 5 -4.57 17.65 -41.14
C ARG A 5 -4.08 16.36 -40.46
N ARG A 6 -3.20 15.62 -41.13
CA ARG A 6 -2.57 14.44 -40.54
C ARG A 6 -1.79 14.86 -39.29
N PRO A 7 -1.91 14.13 -38.17
CA PRO A 7 -1.13 14.41 -36.97
C PRO A 7 0.37 14.33 -37.30
N ARG A 8 1.18 15.23 -36.71
CA ARG A 8 2.64 15.20 -36.87
C ARG A 8 3.16 13.86 -36.35
N GLY A 9 4.00 13.16 -37.12
CA GLY A 9 4.48 11.81 -36.76
C GLY A 9 5.14 11.68 -35.39
N GLY A 10 5.78 12.75 -34.91
CA GLY A 10 6.35 12.80 -33.56
C GLY A 10 5.31 12.68 -32.44
N VAL A 11 4.07 13.13 -32.65
CA VAL A 11 2.99 13.03 -31.65
C VAL A 11 2.53 11.58 -31.50
N LEU A 12 2.32 10.87 -32.61
CA LEU A 12 1.94 9.45 -32.58
C LEU A 12 3.04 8.57 -32.02
N THR A 13 4.31 8.87 -32.37
CA THR A 13 5.47 8.17 -31.81
C THR A 13 5.58 8.41 -30.31
N GLY A 14 5.47 9.67 -29.87
CA GLY A 14 5.48 10.02 -28.45
C GLY A 14 4.34 9.35 -27.68
N TYR A 15 3.13 9.33 -28.23
CA TYR A 15 1.99 8.62 -27.64
C TYR A 15 2.28 7.13 -27.45
N ALA A 16 2.78 6.46 -28.49
CA ALA A 16 3.10 5.03 -28.42
C ALA A 16 4.21 4.72 -27.40
N VAL A 17 5.22 5.59 -27.27
CA VAL A 17 6.25 5.49 -26.23
C VAL A 17 5.62 5.63 -24.84
N GLY A 18 4.76 6.64 -24.63
CA GLY A 18 4.04 6.82 -23.37
C GLY A 18 3.20 5.59 -23.00
N VAL A 19 2.42 5.06 -23.95
CA VAL A 19 1.63 3.83 -23.75
C VAL A 19 2.54 2.64 -23.44
N ALA A 20 3.66 2.47 -24.14
CA ALA A 20 4.62 1.41 -23.84
C ALA A 20 5.20 1.53 -22.42
N CYS A 21 5.50 2.75 -21.95
CA CYS A 21 5.90 2.99 -20.58
C CYS A 21 4.81 2.61 -19.57
N ALA A 22 3.54 2.93 -19.85
CA ALA A 22 2.40 2.55 -19.01
C ALA A 22 2.17 1.03 -18.92
N LEU A 23 2.49 0.31 -20.00
CA LEU A 23 2.32 -1.13 -20.13
C LEU A 23 3.54 -1.93 -19.62
N PHE A 24 4.58 -1.27 -19.13
CA PHE A 24 5.74 -1.92 -18.54
C PHE A 24 5.34 -2.82 -17.35
N PRO A 25 6.01 -3.98 -17.15
CA PRO A 25 5.75 -4.88 -16.02
C PRO A 25 5.69 -4.16 -14.66
N ASN A 26 4.67 -4.52 -13.87
CA ASN A 26 4.41 -3.95 -12.54
C ASN A 26 4.19 -5.06 -11.50
N GLN A 27 4.10 -4.71 -10.20
CA GLN A 27 4.04 -5.66 -9.08
C GLN A 27 2.64 -6.19 -8.78
N LEU A 28 1.59 -5.44 -9.11
CA LEU A 28 0.21 -5.78 -8.75
C LEU A 28 -0.66 -6.19 -9.94
N PRO A 29 -1.59 -7.15 -9.77
CA PRO A 29 -2.65 -7.37 -10.74
C PRO A 29 -3.50 -6.10 -10.91
N ARG A 30 -3.35 -5.40 -12.04
CA ARG A 30 -4.12 -4.15 -12.29
C ARG A 30 -5.43 -4.43 -12.99
N SER A 31 -6.52 -3.83 -12.53
CA SER A 31 -7.78 -3.87 -13.29
C SER A 31 -7.60 -3.26 -14.69
N VAL A 32 -8.41 -3.72 -15.64
CA VAL A 32 -8.39 -3.18 -17.02
C VAL A 32 -8.67 -1.68 -17.01
N MET A 33 -9.59 -1.22 -16.15
CA MET A 33 -9.93 0.19 -16.01
C MET A 33 -8.74 1.03 -15.52
N MET A 34 -8.04 0.56 -14.48
CA MET A 34 -6.83 1.21 -13.99
C MET A 34 -5.77 1.27 -15.11
N GLN A 35 -5.57 0.18 -15.84
CA GLN A 35 -4.61 0.18 -16.94
C GLN A 35 -4.98 1.15 -18.07
N ILE A 36 -6.26 1.26 -18.43
CA ILE A 36 -6.73 2.24 -19.41
C ILE A 36 -6.40 3.65 -18.94
N ALA A 37 -6.70 3.99 -17.69
CA ALA A 37 -6.41 5.31 -17.13
C ALA A 37 -4.91 5.65 -17.19
N VAL A 38 -4.05 4.70 -16.80
CA VAL A 38 -2.58 4.86 -16.84
C VAL A 38 -2.10 5.02 -18.29
N CYS A 39 -2.60 4.21 -19.23
CA CYS A 39 -2.26 4.34 -20.65
C CYS A 39 -2.68 5.68 -21.25
N VAL A 40 -3.87 6.19 -20.90
CA VAL A 40 -4.36 7.49 -21.36
C VAL A 40 -3.46 8.62 -20.84
N LEU A 41 -3.14 8.61 -19.55
CA LEU A 41 -2.29 9.62 -18.93
C LEU A 41 -0.89 9.64 -19.56
N PHE A 42 -0.22 8.48 -19.60
CA PHE A 42 1.14 8.39 -20.13
C PHE A 42 1.18 8.60 -21.63
N GLY A 43 0.17 8.13 -22.37
CA GLY A 43 0.00 8.41 -23.78
C GLY A 43 -0.12 9.91 -24.04
N ALA A 44 -0.90 10.65 -23.24
CA ALA A 44 -1.03 12.10 -23.36
C ALA A 44 0.29 12.83 -23.06
N ILE A 45 1.01 12.43 -21.99
CA ILE A 45 2.33 12.98 -21.66
C ILE A 45 3.33 12.72 -22.80
N GLY A 46 3.36 11.49 -23.31
CA GLY A 46 4.22 11.10 -24.42
C GLY A 46 3.89 11.86 -25.71
N ALA A 47 2.61 12.04 -26.02
CA ALA A 47 2.15 12.82 -27.16
C ALA A 47 2.58 14.30 -27.05
N LEU A 48 2.49 14.89 -25.86
CA LEU A 48 2.95 16.24 -25.58
C LEU A 48 4.48 16.36 -25.75
N ALA A 49 5.25 15.43 -25.19
CA ALA A 49 6.70 15.40 -25.36
C ALA A 49 7.10 15.25 -26.84
N GLY A 50 6.45 14.32 -27.55
CA GLY A 50 6.62 14.13 -28.98
C GLY A 50 6.32 15.40 -29.78
N TRP A 51 5.22 16.10 -29.45
CA TRP A 51 4.89 17.40 -30.02
C TRP A 51 5.97 18.44 -29.74
N LEU A 52 6.43 18.58 -28.50
CA LEU A 52 7.47 19.54 -28.09
C LEU A 52 8.77 19.34 -28.86
N ILE A 53 9.15 18.10 -29.14
CA ILE A 53 10.35 17.73 -29.91
C ILE A 53 10.20 18.13 -31.39
N VAL A 54 9.04 17.86 -32.00
CA VAL A 54 8.84 18.10 -33.45
C VAL A 54 8.21 19.46 -33.78
N ARG A 55 7.83 20.28 -32.79
CA ARG A 55 7.07 21.54 -33.05
C ARG A 55 7.80 22.55 -33.92
N ARG A 56 9.14 22.53 -33.90
CA ARG A 56 10.02 23.42 -34.69
C ARG A 56 10.56 22.74 -35.97
N ARG A 57 10.28 21.46 -36.19
CA ARG A 57 10.75 20.72 -37.36
C ARG A 57 9.75 20.84 -38.53
N PRO A 58 10.22 20.74 -39.79
CA PRO A 58 9.34 20.59 -40.95
C PRO A 58 8.35 19.45 -40.74
N ARG A 59 7.12 19.58 -41.27
CA ARG A 59 6.12 18.52 -41.19
C ARG A 59 6.62 17.32 -42.00
N THR A 60 7.16 16.31 -41.32
CA THR A 60 7.44 15.01 -41.92
C THR A 60 6.23 14.10 -41.79
N ASP A 61 6.07 13.19 -42.74
CA ASP A 61 5.10 12.12 -42.66
C ASP A 61 5.47 11.15 -41.53
N GLY A 62 4.86 11.38 -40.37
CA GLY A 62 4.13 10.30 -39.72
C GLY A 62 4.90 9.15 -39.07
N GLY A 63 6.15 9.26 -38.60
CA GLY A 63 6.77 8.24 -37.69
C GLY A 63 6.88 6.80 -38.21
N GLY A 64 6.47 6.52 -39.45
CA GLY A 64 6.40 5.18 -40.03
C GLY A 64 5.46 4.22 -39.30
N ARG A 65 5.75 2.92 -39.42
CA ARG A 65 5.02 1.83 -38.74
C ARG A 65 5.48 1.62 -37.28
N LEU A 66 6.51 2.34 -36.84
CA LEU A 66 7.11 2.19 -35.52
C LEU A 66 6.12 2.33 -34.36
N PRO A 67 5.22 3.34 -34.32
CA PRO A 67 4.26 3.46 -33.22
C PRO A 67 3.30 2.28 -33.12
N ALA A 68 2.91 1.70 -34.27
CA ALA A 68 2.05 0.53 -34.32
C ALA A 68 2.80 -0.71 -33.78
N TYR A 69 4.02 -0.97 -34.24
CA TYR A 69 4.82 -2.10 -33.75
C TYR A 69 5.12 -2.00 -32.26
N LEU A 70 5.52 -0.82 -31.78
CA LEU A 70 5.79 -0.58 -30.36
C LEU A 70 4.53 -0.79 -29.51
N GLY A 71 3.39 -0.23 -29.94
CA GLY A 71 2.11 -0.39 -29.24
C GLY A 71 1.66 -1.85 -29.18
N SER A 72 1.73 -2.58 -30.30
CA SER A 72 1.37 -4.00 -30.35
C SER A 72 2.28 -4.86 -29.48
N ALA A 73 3.59 -4.65 -29.52
CA ALA A 73 4.54 -5.38 -28.68
C ALA A 73 4.33 -5.10 -27.19
N ALA A 74 4.07 -3.85 -26.81
CA ALA A 74 3.80 -3.47 -25.43
C ALA A 74 2.48 -4.07 -24.92
N LEU A 75 1.42 -4.08 -25.74
CA LEU A 75 0.14 -4.70 -25.39
C LEU A 75 0.26 -6.22 -25.20
N ALA A 76 0.99 -6.89 -26.10
CA ALA A 76 1.28 -8.32 -25.97
C ALA A 76 2.12 -8.62 -24.73
N GLY A 77 3.19 -7.87 -24.49
CA GLY A 77 4.02 -8.01 -23.30
C GLY A 77 3.23 -7.78 -22.00
N TRP A 78 2.36 -6.77 -21.99
CA TRP A 78 1.52 -6.48 -20.84
C TRP A 78 0.54 -7.61 -20.53
N VAL A 79 -0.19 -8.13 -21.51
CA VAL A 79 -1.17 -9.20 -21.23
C VAL A 79 -0.49 -10.49 -20.78
N LEU A 80 0.68 -10.81 -21.34
CA LEU A 80 1.49 -11.95 -20.90
C LEU A 80 1.98 -11.76 -19.46
N TRP A 81 2.55 -10.59 -19.15
CA TRP A 81 3.00 -10.26 -17.79
C TRP A 81 1.85 -10.29 -16.79
N GLN A 82 0.75 -9.62 -17.11
CA GLN A 82 -0.43 -9.54 -16.26
C GLN A 82 -1.04 -10.91 -15.98
N ASN A 83 -1.11 -11.79 -16.97
CA ASN A 83 -1.67 -13.12 -16.77
C ASN A 83 -0.72 -14.02 -15.97
N HIS A 84 0.60 -13.91 -16.18
CA HIS A 84 1.58 -14.59 -15.34
C HIS A 84 1.47 -14.16 -13.87
N LEU A 85 1.39 -12.84 -13.63
CA LEU A 85 1.22 -12.26 -12.30
C LEU A 85 -0.12 -12.65 -11.66
N ARG A 86 -1.22 -12.58 -12.41
CA ARG A 86 -2.57 -12.92 -11.94
C ARG A 86 -2.70 -14.38 -11.54
N VAL A 87 -2.17 -15.29 -12.35
CA VAL A 87 -2.17 -16.74 -12.03
C VAL A 87 -1.39 -16.98 -10.74
N ALA A 88 -0.20 -16.40 -10.59
CA ALA A 88 0.58 -16.51 -9.35
C ALA A 88 -0.13 -15.88 -8.14
N ALA A 89 -0.88 -14.81 -8.38
CA ALA A 89 -1.72 -14.15 -7.39
C ALA A 89 -3.05 -14.88 -7.12
N GLY A 90 -3.40 -15.92 -7.89
CA GLY A 90 -4.72 -16.58 -7.86
C GLY A 90 -5.88 -15.61 -8.09
N VAL A 91 -5.70 -14.69 -9.02
CA VAL A 91 -6.70 -13.75 -9.55
C VAL A 91 -7.02 -14.16 -10.98
N ASP A 92 -8.26 -13.96 -11.41
CA ASP A 92 -8.68 -14.32 -12.77
C ASP A 92 -7.81 -13.62 -13.84
N PRO A 93 -7.35 -14.36 -14.88
CA PRO A 93 -6.65 -13.80 -16.02
C PRO A 93 -7.42 -12.67 -16.71
N VAL A 94 -6.71 -11.79 -17.40
CA VAL A 94 -7.34 -10.82 -18.31
C VAL A 94 -8.00 -11.59 -19.44
N GLY A 95 -9.33 -11.65 -19.43
CA GLY A 95 -10.11 -12.27 -20.50
C GLY A 95 -10.06 -11.49 -21.82
N PRO A 96 -10.46 -12.12 -22.95
CA PRO A 96 -10.42 -11.50 -24.26
C PRO A 96 -11.17 -10.16 -24.36
N LEU A 97 -12.33 -10.06 -23.70
CA LEU A 97 -13.12 -8.82 -23.67
C LEU A 97 -12.41 -7.69 -22.94
N GLY A 98 -11.79 -7.98 -21.79
CA GLY A 98 -11.01 -7.01 -21.04
C GLY A 98 -9.78 -6.53 -21.82
N PHE A 99 -9.09 -7.44 -22.50
CA PHE A 99 -7.98 -7.08 -23.36
C PHE A 99 -8.44 -6.25 -24.58
N ALA A 100 -9.53 -6.65 -25.25
CA ALA A 100 -10.09 -5.89 -26.35
C ALA A 100 -10.52 -4.47 -25.95
N ALA A 101 -11.09 -4.31 -24.74
CA ALA A 101 -11.43 -3.01 -24.19
C ALA A 101 -10.20 -2.12 -23.99
N LEU A 102 -9.10 -2.67 -23.44
CA LEU A 102 -7.83 -1.95 -23.31
C LEU A 102 -7.28 -1.51 -24.67
N VAL A 103 -7.20 -2.45 -25.63
CA VAL A 103 -6.73 -2.17 -26.99
C VAL A 103 -7.58 -1.08 -27.65
N GLY A 104 -8.91 -1.22 -27.56
CA GLY A 104 -9.87 -0.26 -28.10
C GLY A 104 -9.66 1.14 -27.52
N ALA A 105 -9.51 1.26 -26.20
CA ALA A 105 -9.25 2.54 -25.55
C ALA A 105 -7.92 3.16 -25.98
N VAL A 106 -6.83 2.37 -26.01
CA VAL A 106 -5.49 2.81 -26.42
C VAL A 106 -5.49 3.30 -27.88
N VAL A 107 -6.23 2.66 -28.78
CA VAL A 107 -6.29 3.03 -30.20
C VAL A 107 -7.26 4.19 -30.45
N ALA A 108 -8.38 4.25 -29.74
CA ALA A 108 -9.42 5.26 -29.96
C ALA A 108 -9.01 6.65 -29.47
N VAL A 109 -8.24 6.76 -28.37
CA VAL A 109 -7.90 8.04 -27.74
C VAL A 109 -7.21 9.03 -28.71
N PRO A 110 -6.17 8.67 -29.47
CA PRO A 110 -5.58 9.56 -30.45
C PRO A 110 -6.55 10.00 -31.56
N ILE A 111 -7.48 9.13 -31.95
CA ILE A 111 -8.48 9.39 -33.01
C ILE A 111 -9.51 10.42 -32.51
N VAL A 112 -10.05 10.21 -31.31
CA VAL A 112 -11.02 11.11 -30.67
C VAL A 112 -10.39 12.47 -30.40
N VAL A 113 -9.17 12.51 -29.86
CA VAL A 113 -8.44 13.77 -29.62
C VAL A 113 -8.15 14.50 -30.94
N ALA A 114 -7.81 13.77 -32.01
CA ALA A 114 -7.63 14.36 -33.34
C ALA A 114 -8.94 14.96 -33.92
N ALA A 115 -10.10 14.40 -33.57
CA ALA A 115 -11.41 14.86 -34.02
C ALA A 115 -11.90 16.11 -33.27
N LEU A 116 -11.57 16.29 -31.99
CA LEU A 116 -12.12 17.34 -31.10
C LEU A 116 -11.29 18.66 -31.08
N TRP A 117 -10.75 19.10 -32.23
CA TRP A 117 -9.58 19.98 -32.34
C TRP A 117 -9.83 21.51 -32.51
N PRO A 118 -10.32 22.28 -31.52
CA PRO A 118 -9.94 23.69 -31.42
C PRO A 118 -8.77 23.89 -30.45
N VAL A 119 -7.86 24.81 -30.79
CA VAL A 119 -6.56 25.05 -30.11
C VAL A 119 -6.70 25.44 -28.63
N ARG A 120 -7.82 26.04 -28.22
CA ARG A 120 -8.09 26.37 -26.80
C ARG A 120 -8.30 25.14 -25.93
N ALA A 121 -8.84 24.05 -26.49
CA ALA A 121 -9.08 22.80 -25.76
C ALA A 121 -7.80 22.03 -25.41
N ARG A 122 -6.65 22.35 -26.01
CA ARG A 122 -5.37 21.63 -25.75
C ARG A 122 -4.80 21.90 -24.36
N ALA A 123 -4.92 23.14 -23.88
CA ALA A 123 -4.47 23.50 -22.54
C ALA A 123 -5.48 23.03 -21.49
N THR A 124 -6.77 23.20 -21.77
CA THR A 124 -7.85 22.78 -20.88
C THR A 124 -7.96 21.27 -20.78
N ALA A 125 -7.80 20.49 -21.85
CA ALA A 125 -7.86 19.03 -21.78
C ALA A 125 -6.65 18.42 -21.07
N ALA A 126 -5.44 18.97 -21.25
CA ALA A 126 -4.26 18.53 -20.50
C ALA A 126 -4.38 18.88 -19.01
N ALA A 127 -4.87 20.08 -18.69
CA ALA A 127 -5.15 20.49 -17.31
C ALA A 127 -6.29 19.67 -16.69
N VAL A 128 -7.39 19.41 -17.41
CA VAL A 128 -8.52 18.60 -16.95
C VAL A 128 -8.12 17.13 -16.80
N ALA A 129 -7.30 16.57 -17.68
CA ALA A 129 -6.79 15.20 -17.52
C ALA A 129 -5.85 15.08 -16.31
N ALA A 130 -4.95 16.05 -16.10
CA ALA A 130 -4.10 16.11 -14.91
C ALA A 130 -4.93 16.30 -13.63
N SER A 131 -5.93 17.17 -13.67
CA SER A 131 -6.87 17.42 -12.56
C SER A 131 -7.82 16.24 -12.31
N ALA A 132 -8.21 15.47 -13.33
CA ALA A 132 -9.05 14.28 -13.18
C ALA A 132 -8.24 13.09 -12.64
N VAL A 133 -6.95 13.00 -12.96
CA VAL A 133 -6.04 12.05 -12.34
C VAL A 133 -5.78 12.44 -10.88
N LEU A 134 -5.55 13.73 -10.58
CA LEU A 134 -5.42 14.23 -9.21
C LEU A 134 -6.73 14.13 -8.41
N ALA A 135 -7.89 14.35 -9.04
CA ALA A 135 -9.20 14.22 -8.43
C ALA A 135 -9.63 12.75 -8.28
N GLY A 136 -9.18 11.85 -9.15
CA GLY A 136 -9.34 10.40 -8.99
C GLY A 136 -8.48 9.83 -7.85
N ILE A 137 -7.37 10.50 -7.51
CA ILE A 137 -6.56 10.24 -6.31
C ILE A 137 -7.24 10.80 -5.03
N ALA A 138 -8.19 11.73 -5.18
CA ALA A 138 -8.92 12.38 -4.08
C ALA A 138 -10.43 12.04 -4.05
N TRP A 139 -10.92 11.13 -4.90
CA TRP A 139 -12.35 10.82 -4.96
C TRP A 139 -12.69 9.94 -3.76
N PRO A 140 -13.51 10.41 -2.80
CA PRO A 140 -14.05 9.51 -1.81
C PRO A 140 -15.03 8.62 -2.58
N ALA A 141 -14.73 7.32 -2.66
CA ALA A 141 -15.81 6.36 -2.79
C ALA A 141 -16.86 6.73 -1.74
N THR A 142 -18.13 6.79 -2.13
CA THR A 142 -19.23 7.09 -1.21
C THR A 142 -19.06 6.22 0.03
N ALA A 143 -18.72 6.87 1.15
CA ALA A 143 -18.31 6.17 2.35
C ALA A 143 -19.43 5.22 2.78
N SER A 144 -19.15 3.92 2.82
CA SER A 144 -20.09 2.98 3.44
C SER A 144 -20.29 3.36 4.91
N SER A 145 -21.35 2.85 5.55
CA SER A 145 -21.57 3.07 7.00
C SER A 145 -20.37 2.58 7.84
N GLU A 146 -19.65 1.56 7.38
CA GLU A 146 -18.37 1.10 7.96
C GLU A 146 -17.24 2.14 7.79
N GLU A 147 -17.21 2.89 6.69
CA GLU A 147 -16.26 4.00 6.47
C GLU A 147 -16.58 5.27 7.26
N SER A 148 -17.77 5.36 7.86
CA SER A 148 -18.16 6.48 8.75
C SER A 148 -17.82 6.23 10.23
N ALA A 149 -17.65 4.97 10.64
CA ALA A 149 -17.27 4.63 12.01
C ALA A 149 -15.85 5.11 12.33
N SER A 150 -15.63 5.60 13.55
CA SER A 150 -14.29 5.95 14.04
C SER A 150 -13.37 4.72 14.07
N TYR A 151 -12.05 4.91 13.99
CA TYR A 151 -11.10 3.80 14.09
C TYR A 151 -11.20 3.02 15.40
N ALA A 152 -11.55 3.70 16.50
CA ALA A 152 -11.83 3.05 17.78
C ALA A 152 -13.01 2.07 17.67
N GLN A 153 -14.12 2.48 17.05
CA GLN A 153 -15.29 1.64 16.82
C GLN A 153 -14.98 0.48 15.88
N ARG A 154 -14.24 0.74 14.79
CA ARG A 154 -13.82 -0.32 13.86
C ARG A 154 -12.96 -1.35 14.56
N PHE A 155 -11.99 -0.92 15.37
CA PHE A 155 -11.10 -1.80 16.12
C PHE A 155 -11.87 -2.64 17.16
N ALA A 156 -12.79 -2.01 17.90
CA ALA A 156 -13.66 -2.73 18.84
C ALA A 156 -14.56 -3.74 18.12
N GLY A 157 -15.08 -3.38 16.94
CA GLY A 157 -16.00 -4.18 16.13
C GLY A 157 -15.37 -5.26 15.24
N ILE A 158 -14.05 -5.50 15.30
CA ILE A 158 -13.41 -6.56 14.50
C ILE A 158 -14.03 -7.91 14.86
N ALA A 159 -14.66 -8.58 13.90
CA ALA A 159 -15.17 -9.93 14.08
C ALA A 159 -14.01 -10.91 14.31
N SER A 160 -14.15 -11.76 15.33
CA SER A 160 -13.19 -12.79 15.75
C SER A 160 -13.97 -13.95 16.35
N ALA A 161 -13.55 -15.19 16.08
CA ALA A 161 -14.22 -16.36 16.63
C ALA A 161 -14.05 -16.45 18.16
N THR A 162 -12.96 -15.89 18.71
CA THR A 162 -12.67 -15.89 20.14
C THR A 162 -12.13 -14.51 20.58
N PRO A 163 -13.00 -13.49 20.72
CA PRO A 163 -12.57 -12.14 21.03
C PRO A 163 -11.75 -12.05 22.32
N GLY A 164 -10.64 -11.32 22.28
CA GLY A 164 -9.80 -11.02 23.43
C GLY A 164 -10.16 -9.67 24.07
N VAL A 165 -9.30 -9.20 24.98
CA VAL A 165 -9.40 -7.83 25.51
C VAL A 165 -8.84 -6.86 24.49
N ARG A 166 -9.61 -5.82 24.14
CA ARG A 166 -9.18 -4.77 23.22
C ARG A 166 -9.26 -3.41 23.90
N ALA A 167 -8.18 -2.64 23.85
CA ALA A 167 -8.14 -1.29 24.38
C ALA A 167 -7.63 -0.32 23.29
N TYR A 168 -8.33 0.80 23.13
CA TYR A 168 -7.98 1.80 22.13
C TYR A 168 -8.10 3.19 22.72
N ALA A 169 -7.15 4.08 22.41
CA ALA A 169 -7.27 5.52 22.65
C ALA A 169 -7.24 6.29 21.33
N ALA A 170 -8.30 7.04 21.06
CA ALA A 170 -8.44 7.93 19.93
C ALA A 170 -7.73 9.28 20.21
N LEU A 171 -7.59 10.11 19.17
CA LEU A 171 -6.95 11.43 19.31
C LEU A 171 -7.66 12.34 20.32
N GLY A 172 -8.98 12.24 20.44
CA GLY A 172 -9.78 13.02 21.39
C GLY A 172 -9.64 12.59 22.85
N ASP A 173 -9.07 11.41 23.14
CA ASP A 173 -8.96 10.89 24.51
C ASP A 173 -7.83 11.55 25.32
N GLY A 174 -6.99 12.38 24.69
CA GLY A 174 -5.91 13.07 25.39
C GLY A 174 -5.13 14.03 24.50
N ALA A 175 -4.76 15.18 25.05
CA ALA A 175 -4.08 16.25 24.32
C ALA A 175 -2.61 15.92 23.97
N SER A 176 -1.96 15.04 24.74
CA SER A 176 -0.56 14.62 24.53
C SER A 176 -0.45 13.11 24.35
N PRO A 177 0.66 12.61 23.74
CA PRO A 177 0.93 11.18 23.65
C PRO A 177 0.89 10.47 25.02
N ALA A 178 1.42 11.09 26.08
CA ALA A 178 1.41 10.53 27.42
C ALA A 178 -0.01 10.48 28.02
N ALA A 179 -0.81 11.53 27.84
CA ALA A 179 -2.20 11.54 28.31
C ALA A 179 -3.05 10.48 27.61
N ARG A 180 -2.90 10.32 26.28
CA ARG A 180 -3.59 9.25 25.53
C ARG A 180 -3.11 7.86 25.94
N ALA A 181 -1.82 7.69 26.22
CA ALA A 181 -1.26 6.44 26.70
C ALA A 181 -1.89 6.04 28.05
N ALA A 182 -2.03 6.99 28.98
CA ALA A 182 -2.71 6.78 30.25
C ALA A 182 -4.14 6.26 30.05
N VAL A 183 -4.93 6.86 29.15
CA VAL A 183 -6.28 6.39 28.83
C VAL A 183 -6.26 4.99 28.20
N ALA A 184 -5.35 4.73 27.26
CA ALA A 184 -5.24 3.42 26.62
C ALA A 184 -4.93 2.31 27.64
N VAL A 185 -3.99 2.54 28.56
CA VAL A 185 -3.61 1.59 29.60
C VAL A 185 -4.67 1.47 30.68
N GLU A 186 -5.36 2.55 31.04
CA GLU A 186 -6.51 2.49 31.94
C GLU A 186 -7.62 1.60 31.39
N ARG A 187 -8.00 1.77 30.11
CA ARG A 187 -8.99 0.93 29.43
C ARG A 187 -8.53 -0.53 29.36
N LEU A 188 -7.25 -0.77 29.08
CA LEU A 188 -6.66 -2.12 29.09
C LEU A 188 -6.81 -2.78 30.46
N ILE A 189 -6.49 -2.06 31.54
CA ILE A 189 -6.58 -2.58 32.91
C ILE A 189 -8.04 -2.80 33.32
N ALA A 190 -8.91 -1.84 33.04
CA ALA A 190 -10.35 -1.94 33.32
C ALA A 190 -10.99 -3.12 32.58
N GLY A 191 -10.52 -3.44 31.37
CA GLY A 191 -10.95 -4.61 30.60
C GLY A 191 -10.34 -5.94 31.07
N GLY A 192 -9.52 -5.96 32.13
CA GLY A 192 -8.84 -7.16 32.63
C GLY A 192 -7.67 -7.62 31.75
N GLY A 193 -7.10 -6.73 30.95
CA GLY A 193 -6.05 -7.06 29.99
C GLY A 193 -4.76 -7.58 30.61
N LEU A 194 -4.40 -7.11 31.82
CA LEU A 194 -3.20 -7.58 32.53
C LEU A 194 -3.32 -9.00 33.07
N SER A 195 -4.54 -9.53 33.19
CA SER A 195 -4.79 -10.92 33.61
C SER A 195 -4.72 -11.90 32.43
N ARG A 196 -4.55 -11.41 31.20
CA ARG A 196 -4.41 -12.25 30.00
C ARG A 196 -2.98 -12.74 29.86
N ARG A 197 -2.82 -13.87 29.18
CA ARG A 197 -1.51 -14.50 28.95
C ARG A 197 -0.54 -13.63 28.15
N VAL A 198 -1.05 -12.73 27.30
CA VAL A 198 -0.22 -11.80 26.53
C VAL A 198 -0.85 -10.41 26.47
N VAL A 199 -0.01 -9.38 26.61
CA VAL A 199 -0.33 -8.00 26.26
C VAL A 199 0.43 -7.62 25.01
N VAL A 200 -0.30 -7.18 23.99
CA VAL A 200 0.23 -6.79 22.69
C VAL A 200 -0.03 -5.31 22.46
N VAL A 201 1.04 -4.56 22.22
CA VAL A 201 0.96 -3.18 21.74
C VAL A 201 0.87 -3.22 20.22
N ALA A 202 -0.30 -2.93 19.67
CA ALA A 202 -0.52 -2.79 18.24
C ALA A 202 -0.33 -1.33 17.84
N VAL A 203 0.76 -1.03 17.15
CA VAL A 203 1.03 0.30 16.61
C VAL A 203 0.22 0.49 15.32
N PRO A 204 -0.77 1.39 15.31
CA PRO A 204 -1.61 1.56 14.14
C PRO A 204 -0.86 2.20 12.96
N THR A 205 -1.45 2.09 11.77
CA THR A 205 -1.05 2.89 10.61
C THR A 205 -1.41 4.37 10.85
N GLY A 206 -0.96 5.27 9.95
CA GLY A 206 -1.11 6.72 10.12
C GLY A 206 -2.49 7.18 10.59
N SER A 207 -3.57 6.60 10.05
CA SER A 207 -4.93 7.01 10.40
C SER A 207 -5.44 6.53 11.76
N GLY A 208 -4.77 5.59 12.43
CA GLY A 208 -5.29 4.87 13.60
C GLY A 208 -5.76 3.45 13.30
N TRP A 209 -5.75 3.04 12.04
CA TRP A 209 -6.18 1.69 11.63
C TRP A 209 -5.21 0.61 12.13
N VAL A 210 -5.77 -0.44 12.73
CA VAL A 210 -5.09 -1.70 13.09
C VAL A 210 -5.69 -2.80 12.23
N ASP A 211 -4.84 -3.69 11.71
CA ASP A 211 -5.26 -4.73 10.77
C ASP A 211 -6.17 -5.78 11.46
N PRO A 212 -7.41 -5.96 10.97
CA PRO A 212 -8.32 -6.99 11.48
C PRO A 212 -7.76 -8.41 11.38
N HIS A 213 -6.96 -8.72 10.34
CA HIS A 213 -6.34 -10.03 10.19
C HIS A 213 -5.29 -10.27 11.27
N PHE A 214 -4.51 -9.25 11.63
CA PHE A 214 -3.59 -9.34 12.77
C PHE A 214 -4.34 -9.61 14.08
N VAL A 215 -5.40 -8.85 14.36
CA VAL A 215 -6.20 -9.00 15.58
C VAL A 215 -6.78 -10.41 15.69
N ARG A 216 -7.43 -10.90 14.61
CA ARG A 216 -7.95 -12.27 14.56
C ARG A 216 -6.85 -13.31 14.75
N GLY A 217 -5.72 -13.16 14.04
CA GLY A 217 -4.61 -14.10 14.12
C GLY A 217 -4.03 -14.26 15.53
N VAL A 218 -4.00 -13.19 16.35
CA VAL A 218 -3.59 -13.25 17.76
C VAL A 218 -4.70 -13.88 18.62
N GLU A 219 -5.92 -13.38 18.50
CA GLU A 219 -7.04 -13.77 19.35
C GLU A 219 -7.42 -15.24 19.15
N GLU A 220 -7.55 -15.68 17.90
CA GLU A 220 -7.94 -17.04 17.55
C GLU A 220 -6.83 -18.04 17.88
N ALA A 221 -5.55 -17.69 17.67
CA ALA A 221 -4.43 -18.54 18.07
C ALA A 221 -4.37 -18.76 19.60
N LEU A 222 -4.82 -17.78 20.38
CA LEU A 222 -4.82 -17.84 21.84
C LEU A 222 -6.18 -18.11 22.47
N HIS A 223 -7.21 -18.37 21.65
CA HIS A 223 -8.59 -18.63 22.09
C HIS A 223 -9.13 -17.51 23.02
N GLY A 224 -8.88 -16.25 22.67
CA GLY A 224 -9.29 -15.08 23.45
C GLY A 224 -8.43 -14.77 24.69
N ASP A 225 -7.40 -15.57 24.99
CA ASP A 225 -6.45 -15.30 26.08
C ASP A 225 -5.35 -14.31 25.65
N SER A 226 -5.79 -13.16 25.16
CA SER A 226 -4.93 -12.07 24.71
C SER A 226 -5.53 -10.73 25.06
N ALA A 227 -4.66 -9.73 25.20
CA ALA A 227 -5.03 -8.33 25.31
C ALA A 227 -4.26 -7.51 24.28
N ILE A 228 -4.97 -6.73 23.46
CA ILE A 228 -4.39 -5.86 22.44
C ILE A 228 -4.71 -4.41 22.77
N VAL A 229 -3.66 -3.59 22.93
CA VAL A 229 -3.77 -2.15 23.16
C VAL A 229 -3.23 -1.37 21.97
N ALA A 230 -3.99 -0.38 21.51
CA ALA A 230 -3.60 0.50 20.42
C ALA A 230 -3.89 1.97 20.78
N MET A 231 -3.16 2.89 20.14
CA MET A 231 -3.34 4.32 20.37
C MET A 231 -3.12 5.09 19.07
N GLN A 232 -4.08 5.94 18.73
CA GLN A 232 -4.02 6.81 17.56
C GLN A 232 -3.04 7.97 17.76
N TYR A 233 -2.31 8.32 16.71
CA TYR A 233 -1.33 9.41 16.73
C TYR A 233 -1.52 10.46 15.63
N THR A 234 -2.30 10.19 14.57
CA THR A 234 -2.72 11.18 13.57
C THR A 234 -4.02 10.75 12.86
N GLU A 235 -4.71 11.70 12.23
CA GLU A 235 -5.85 11.47 11.31
C GLU A 235 -5.38 11.31 9.85
N MET A 236 -4.11 11.60 9.56
CA MET A 236 -3.61 11.66 8.20
C MET A 236 -3.48 10.25 7.57
N PRO A 237 -3.92 10.06 6.30
CA PRO A 237 -3.69 8.84 5.54
C PRO A 237 -2.20 8.42 5.55
N SER A 238 -1.95 7.12 5.59
CA SER A 238 -0.63 6.52 5.88
C SER A 238 0.53 7.02 5.00
N TRP A 239 0.30 7.30 3.71
CA TRP A 239 1.32 7.82 2.81
C TRP A 239 1.67 9.30 3.04
N GLN A 240 0.70 10.10 3.50
CA GLN A 240 0.92 11.50 3.88
C GLN A 240 1.67 11.59 5.22
N SER A 241 1.31 10.71 6.17
CA SER A 241 1.98 10.58 7.47
C SER A 241 3.43 10.10 7.37
N PHE A 242 3.75 9.27 6.37
CA PHE A 242 5.11 8.76 6.15
C PHE A 242 6.15 9.85 5.85
N VAL A 243 5.73 10.96 5.23
CA VAL A 243 6.62 12.10 4.90
C VAL A 243 6.67 13.12 6.04
N LEU A 244 5.58 13.29 6.80
CA LEU A 244 5.41 14.43 7.71
C LEU A 244 5.42 14.09 9.21
N HIS A 245 5.14 12.85 9.62
CA HIS A 245 4.81 12.54 11.03
C HIS A 245 5.41 11.23 11.57
N ARG A 246 6.62 10.84 11.14
CA ARG A 246 7.33 9.67 11.70
C ARG A 246 7.56 9.79 13.21
N ASP A 247 7.82 11.00 13.68
CA ASP A 247 8.10 11.29 15.09
C ASP A 247 6.86 11.11 15.98
N ALA A 248 5.66 11.35 15.43
CA ALA A 248 4.41 11.19 16.18
C ALA A 248 4.11 9.72 16.50
N ALA A 249 4.37 8.80 15.56
CA ALA A 249 4.25 7.37 15.79
C ALA A 249 5.25 6.89 16.85
N ALA A 250 6.51 7.31 16.72
CA ALA A 250 7.57 6.97 17.66
C ALA A 250 7.27 7.47 19.09
N ALA A 251 6.90 8.75 19.24
CA ALA A 251 6.60 9.36 20.53
C ALA A 251 5.37 8.71 21.19
N SER A 252 4.33 8.44 20.41
CA SER A 252 3.11 7.77 20.86
C SER A 252 3.39 6.36 21.36
N THR A 253 4.14 5.56 20.61
CA THR A 253 4.48 4.21 21.05
C THR A 253 5.39 4.21 22.27
N ALA A 254 6.39 5.10 22.33
CA ALA A 254 7.26 5.23 23.51
C ALA A 254 6.46 5.61 24.77
N ALA A 255 5.52 6.55 24.67
CA ALA A 255 4.65 6.94 25.78
C ALA A 255 3.76 5.78 26.27
N LEU A 256 3.29 4.93 25.36
CA LEU A 256 2.50 3.75 25.71
C LEU A 256 3.33 2.69 26.44
N ILE A 257 4.59 2.48 26.02
CA ILE A 257 5.53 1.60 26.72
C ILE A 257 5.86 2.16 28.12
N ASP A 258 6.07 3.47 28.24
CA ASP A 258 6.33 4.13 29.53
C ASP A 258 5.18 3.91 30.50
N GLU A 259 3.95 4.14 30.05
CA GLU A 259 2.78 4.02 30.89
C GLU A 259 2.48 2.57 31.30
N LEU A 260 2.64 1.61 30.37
CA LEU A 260 2.55 0.18 30.69
C LEU A 260 3.60 -0.22 31.72
N HIS A 261 4.86 0.19 31.53
CA HIS A 261 5.93 -0.12 32.48
C HIS A 261 5.68 0.55 33.85
N ARG A 262 5.17 1.78 33.89
CA ARG A 262 4.84 2.49 35.13
C ARG A 262 3.75 1.78 35.93
N ARG A 263 2.70 1.29 35.27
CA ARG A 263 1.53 0.67 35.93
C ARG A 263 1.68 -0.83 36.14
N ALA A 264 2.48 -1.50 35.32
CA ALA A 264 2.64 -2.95 35.30
C ALA A 264 4.08 -3.33 34.87
N PRO A 265 5.10 -3.00 35.69
CA PRO A 265 6.51 -3.08 35.29
C PRO A 265 6.99 -4.48 34.89
N SER A 266 6.36 -5.51 35.46
CA SER A 266 6.71 -6.92 35.23
C SER A 266 5.93 -7.56 34.07
N THR A 267 4.94 -6.89 33.49
CA THR A 267 4.09 -7.46 32.45
C THR A 267 4.86 -7.60 31.14
N PRO A 268 5.08 -8.82 30.62
CA PRO A 268 5.76 -9.00 29.35
C PRO A 268 4.91 -8.46 28.20
N VAL A 269 5.51 -7.63 27.35
CA VAL A 269 4.82 -7.02 26.20
C VAL A 269 5.34 -7.57 24.89
N ARG A 270 4.47 -7.65 23.90
CA ARG A 270 4.82 -7.86 22.49
C ARG A 270 4.41 -6.63 21.69
N VAL A 271 5.16 -6.31 20.63
CA VAL A 271 4.88 -5.10 19.83
C VAL A 271 4.72 -5.46 18.37
N TYR A 272 3.62 -5.03 17.79
CA TYR A 272 3.29 -5.19 16.38
C TYR A 272 3.22 -3.82 15.73
N GLY A 273 3.69 -3.71 14.48
CA GLY A 273 3.44 -2.51 13.68
C GLY A 273 3.39 -2.84 12.20
N GLN A 274 2.44 -2.21 11.51
CA GLN A 274 2.29 -2.32 10.06
C GLN A 274 2.53 -0.98 9.40
N SER A 275 3.14 -1.00 8.21
CA SER A 275 3.38 0.22 7.42
C SER A 275 4.18 1.23 8.24
N LEU A 276 3.68 2.46 8.42
CA LEU A 276 4.29 3.46 9.29
C LEU A 276 4.41 3.03 10.76
N GLY A 277 3.54 2.14 11.24
CA GLY A 277 3.59 1.61 12.61
C GLY A 277 4.88 0.85 12.93
N THR A 278 5.61 0.39 11.91
CA THR A 278 6.94 -0.23 12.07
C THR A 278 7.96 0.75 12.68
N VAL A 279 7.83 2.06 12.44
CA VAL A 279 8.63 3.09 13.12
C VAL A 279 8.37 3.08 14.64
N GLY A 280 7.13 2.86 15.04
CA GLY A 280 6.76 2.71 16.44
C GLY A 280 7.34 1.43 17.07
N VAL A 281 7.48 0.35 16.32
CA VAL A 281 8.15 -0.89 16.80
C VAL A 281 9.60 -0.60 17.21
N HIS A 282 10.35 0.14 16.38
CA HIS A 282 11.71 0.58 16.72
C HIS A 282 11.74 1.46 17.96
N ALA A 283 10.78 2.39 18.08
CA ALA A 283 10.68 3.27 19.25
C ALA A 283 10.37 2.47 20.52
N ALA A 284 9.47 1.49 20.44
CA ALA A 284 9.15 0.60 21.55
C ALA A 284 10.38 -0.22 21.99
N ALA A 285 11.10 -0.82 21.04
CA ALA A 285 12.28 -1.63 21.34
C ALA A 285 13.35 -0.81 22.06
N ARG A 286 13.67 0.38 21.54
CA ARG A 286 14.62 1.30 22.20
C ARG A 286 14.14 1.72 23.58
N ARG A 287 12.85 2.06 23.73
CA ARG A 287 12.32 2.54 25.01
C ARG A 287 12.25 1.45 26.06
N ALA A 288 11.80 0.26 25.68
CA ALA A 288 11.80 -0.91 26.55
C ALA A 288 13.21 -1.26 27.03
N ALA A 289 14.23 -1.18 26.17
CA ALA A 289 15.62 -1.38 26.56
C ALA A 289 16.09 -0.35 27.61
N GLN A 290 15.76 0.93 27.44
CA GLN A 290 16.09 1.99 28.41
C GLN A 290 15.45 1.76 29.79
N LEU A 291 14.19 1.31 29.79
CA LEU A 291 13.43 1.03 31.02
C LEU A 291 13.74 -0.36 31.62
N LYS A 292 14.48 -1.20 30.90
CA LYS A 292 14.61 -2.65 31.20
C LYS A 292 13.24 -3.34 31.29
N ALA A 293 12.27 -2.89 30.50
CA ALA A 293 10.94 -3.47 30.44
C ALA A 293 10.97 -4.81 29.68
N PRO A 294 10.16 -5.81 30.07
CA PRO A 294 10.18 -7.14 29.47
C PRO A 294 9.49 -7.19 28.09
N LEU A 295 10.18 -6.70 27.05
CA LEU A 295 9.76 -6.86 25.65
C LEU A 295 10.11 -8.27 25.14
N ARG A 296 9.10 -9.09 24.85
CA ARG A 296 9.29 -10.51 24.48
C ARG A 296 9.43 -10.75 22.99
N ALA A 297 8.68 -10.02 22.18
CA ALA A 297 8.69 -10.19 20.73
C ALA A 297 8.27 -8.90 20.02
N THR A 298 8.79 -8.71 18.82
CA THR A 298 8.41 -7.64 17.91
C THR A 298 8.09 -8.22 16.54
N LEU A 299 7.12 -7.63 15.84
CA LEU A 299 6.82 -7.96 14.45
C LEU A 299 6.58 -6.68 13.63
N GLN A 300 7.28 -6.57 12.51
CA GLN A 300 7.14 -5.48 11.55
C GLN A 300 6.52 -6.00 10.25
N VAL A 301 5.43 -5.39 9.80
CA VAL A 301 4.71 -5.87 8.62
C VAL A 301 4.62 -4.75 7.58
N GLY A 302 5.01 -5.04 6.33
CA GLY A 302 4.95 -4.07 5.24
C GLY A 302 5.78 -2.81 5.49
N THR A 303 6.96 -2.95 6.10
CA THR A 303 7.86 -1.82 6.41
C THR A 303 8.18 -1.01 5.14
N PRO A 304 7.83 0.30 5.09
CA PRO A 304 8.08 1.12 3.92
C PRO A 304 9.55 1.19 3.53
N ALA A 305 9.84 1.35 2.23
CA ALA A 305 11.21 1.52 1.75
C ALA A 305 11.92 2.68 2.47
N GLY A 306 13.20 2.46 2.83
CA GLY A 306 14.00 3.43 3.58
C GLY A 306 13.74 3.47 5.10
N VAL A 307 12.79 2.71 5.64
CA VAL A 307 12.66 2.47 7.09
C VAL A 307 13.49 1.24 7.47
N ALA A 308 14.30 1.34 8.53
CA ALA A 308 15.08 0.21 9.02
C ALA A 308 14.17 -0.94 9.44
N ILE A 309 14.68 -2.17 9.37
CA ILE A 309 14.02 -3.37 9.88
C ILE A 309 14.92 -3.94 10.95
N ASP A 310 14.39 -4.14 12.16
CA ASP A 310 15.10 -4.74 13.29
C ASP A 310 14.28 -5.87 13.89
N GLY A 311 14.79 -7.10 13.82
CA GLY A 311 14.06 -8.30 14.22
C GLY A 311 13.08 -8.83 13.15
N PRO A 312 12.12 -9.69 13.55
CA PRO A 312 11.19 -10.34 12.63
C PRO A 312 10.37 -9.35 11.79
N ALA A 313 10.26 -9.63 10.50
CA ALA A 313 9.48 -8.83 9.57
C ALA A 313 8.77 -9.68 8.51
N GLN A 314 7.67 -9.14 7.98
CA GLN A 314 6.94 -9.69 6.85
C GLN A 314 6.74 -8.64 5.75
N LEU A 315 6.90 -9.05 4.50
CA LEU A 315 6.67 -8.25 3.30
C LEU A 315 6.21 -9.18 2.17
N ASN A 316 4.98 -8.99 1.69
CA ASN A 316 4.47 -9.76 0.55
C ASN A 316 5.28 -9.50 -0.72
N ALA A 317 5.38 -10.51 -1.59
CA ALA A 317 6.12 -10.43 -2.87
C ALA A 317 5.64 -9.31 -3.80
N SER A 318 4.36 -8.97 -3.72
CA SER A 318 3.69 -7.97 -4.54
C SER A 318 3.46 -6.64 -3.83
N ASP A 319 4.02 -6.41 -2.63
CA ASP A 319 3.80 -5.17 -1.87
C ASP A 319 4.68 -4.01 -2.39
N PRO A 320 4.08 -2.99 -3.05
CA PRO A 320 4.84 -1.84 -3.55
C PRO A 320 5.35 -0.92 -2.43
N VAL A 321 4.77 -0.97 -1.22
CA VAL A 321 5.18 -0.10 -0.10
C VAL A 321 6.61 -0.41 0.35
N GLY A 322 6.98 -1.70 0.35
CA GLY A 322 8.31 -2.14 0.78
C GLY A 322 9.44 -1.80 -0.20
N ILE A 323 9.12 -1.49 -1.46
CA ILE A 323 10.11 -1.20 -2.50
C ILE A 323 10.09 0.25 -3.00
N TRP A 324 8.95 0.94 -2.91
CA TRP A 324 8.79 2.28 -3.48
C TRP A 324 9.67 3.31 -2.79
N SER A 325 10.63 3.87 -3.51
CA SER A 325 11.47 4.98 -3.04
C SER A 325 12.01 5.79 -4.22
N PRO A 326 12.39 7.07 -4.03
CA PRO A 326 13.05 7.86 -5.08
C PRO A 326 14.30 7.19 -5.65
N ARG A 327 14.95 6.31 -4.88
CA ARG A 327 16.11 5.52 -5.33
C ARG A 327 15.79 4.62 -6.53
N LEU A 328 14.54 4.19 -6.70
CA LEU A 328 14.10 3.41 -7.87
C LEU A 328 14.29 4.14 -9.21
N LEU A 329 14.47 5.46 -9.19
CA LEU A 329 14.81 6.24 -10.38
C LEU A 329 16.17 5.82 -10.96
N ILE A 330 17.10 5.36 -10.12
CA ILE A 330 18.51 5.15 -10.48
C ILE A 330 19.10 3.82 -10.04
N ALA A 331 18.48 3.09 -9.09
CA ALA A 331 18.95 1.79 -8.62
C ALA A 331 17.80 0.79 -8.39
N PRO A 332 18.06 -0.52 -8.51
CA PRO A 332 17.07 -1.56 -8.25
C PRO A 332 16.60 -1.59 -6.80
N PRO A 333 15.44 -2.21 -6.51
CA PRO A 333 14.95 -2.37 -5.15
C PRO A 333 15.92 -3.23 -4.32
N GLU A 334 16.28 -2.75 -3.14
CA GLU A 334 17.25 -3.43 -2.25
C GLU A 334 16.63 -4.58 -1.47
N ARG A 335 15.30 -4.57 -1.29
CA ARG A 335 14.61 -5.53 -0.44
C ARG A 335 14.04 -6.68 -1.24
N ALA A 336 14.35 -7.88 -0.75
CA ALA A 336 13.55 -9.04 -1.08
C ALA A 336 12.29 -9.07 -0.19
N ALA A 337 11.18 -9.46 -0.79
CA ALA A 337 10.01 -9.97 -0.08
C ALA A 337 10.38 -11.17 0.79
N THR A 338 9.64 -11.35 1.87
CA THR A 338 9.74 -12.53 2.73
C THR A 338 8.92 -13.67 2.13
N ALA A 339 9.11 -14.89 2.63
CA ALA A 339 8.34 -16.07 2.19
C ALA A 339 6.85 -16.05 2.62
N THR A 340 6.35 -14.89 3.05
CA THR A 340 4.99 -14.68 3.57
C THR A 340 4.05 -14.30 2.44
N GLY A 341 2.80 -14.75 2.53
CA GLY A 341 1.81 -14.53 1.47
C GLY A 341 2.09 -15.35 0.20
N ARG A 342 1.46 -14.96 -0.91
CA ARG A 342 1.62 -15.67 -2.19
C ARG A 342 2.90 -15.27 -2.90
N ALA A 343 3.62 -16.25 -3.44
CA ALA A 343 4.78 -15.99 -4.29
C ALA A 343 4.31 -15.43 -5.64
N THR A 344 4.69 -14.18 -5.94
CA THR A 344 4.39 -13.51 -7.21
C THR A 344 5.68 -13.15 -7.97
N PRO A 345 5.66 -13.15 -9.30
CA PRO A 345 6.81 -12.77 -10.10
C PRO A 345 7.19 -11.30 -9.85
N ARG A 346 8.50 -11.00 -9.84
CA ARG A 346 8.99 -9.62 -9.73
C ARG A 346 9.18 -9.00 -11.10
N PRO A 347 8.69 -7.77 -11.34
CA PRO A 347 8.92 -7.10 -12.60
C PRO A 347 10.42 -6.84 -12.80
N PRO A 348 10.94 -6.91 -14.03
CA PRO A 348 12.29 -6.46 -14.32
C PRO A 348 12.46 -5.00 -13.89
N TRP A 349 13.64 -4.69 -13.36
CA TRP A 349 13.96 -3.31 -13.00
C TRP A 349 14.45 -2.53 -14.22
N LEU A 350 13.86 -1.36 -14.44
CA LEU A 350 14.33 -0.37 -15.41
C LEU A 350 14.31 1.01 -14.73
N PRO A 351 15.40 1.81 -14.82
CA PRO A 351 15.45 3.16 -14.31
C PRO A 351 14.22 3.97 -14.72
N VAL A 352 13.70 4.79 -13.80
CA VAL A 352 12.49 5.61 -13.97
C VAL A 352 11.19 4.82 -14.14
N LEU A 353 11.13 3.82 -15.03
CA LEU A 353 9.90 3.04 -15.24
C LEU A 353 9.52 2.22 -14.02
N SER A 354 10.46 1.59 -13.32
CA SER A 354 10.14 0.88 -12.09
C SER A 354 9.64 1.82 -10.99
N PHE A 355 10.18 3.04 -10.88
CA PHE A 355 9.66 4.06 -9.97
C PHE A 355 8.22 4.44 -10.33
N VAL A 356 7.95 4.69 -11.61
CA VAL A 356 6.61 4.98 -12.13
C VAL A 356 5.64 3.85 -11.85
N GLN A 357 6.00 2.61 -12.19
CA GLN A 357 5.11 1.45 -12.02
C GLN A 357 4.82 1.19 -10.55
N ALA A 358 5.83 1.28 -9.67
CA ALA A 358 5.63 1.19 -8.22
C ALA A 358 4.75 2.33 -7.70
N THR A 359 4.87 3.55 -8.24
CA THR A 359 4.02 4.69 -7.86
C THR A 359 2.55 4.45 -8.23
N VAL A 360 2.28 3.89 -9.40
CA VAL A 360 0.92 3.52 -9.81
C VAL A 360 0.39 2.37 -8.93
N ASP A 361 1.23 1.39 -8.62
CA ASP A 361 0.83 0.24 -7.79
C ASP A 361 0.54 0.65 -6.34
N LEU A 362 1.18 1.69 -5.80
CA LEU A 362 0.85 2.23 -4.49
C LEU A 362 -0.63 2.63 -4.36
N LEU A 363 -1.24 3.15 -5.44
CA LEU A 363 -2.65 3.55 -5.45
C LEU A 363 -3.60 2.37 -5.24
N GLY A 364 -3.17 1.15 -5.60
CA GLY A 364 -3.94 -0.08 -5.48
C GLY A 364 -3.37 -1.05 -4.45
N ALA A 365 -2.44 -0.62 -3.59
CA ALA A 365 -1.67 -1.53 -2.73
C ALA A 365 -2.55 -2.38 -1.79
N THR A 366 -3.71 -1.85 -1.38
CA THR A 366 -4.66 -2.53 -0.47
C THR A 366 -5.87 -3.16 -1.18
N ALA A 367 -5.92 -3.12 -2.52
CA ALA A 367 -7.02 -3.68 -3.30
C ALA A 367 -7.01 -5.23 -3.42
N PRO A 368 -5.85 -5.91 -3.55
CA PRO A 368 -5.79 -7.38 -3.61
C PRO A 368 -6.36 -8.05 -2.35
N PRO A 369 -6.65 -9.36 -2.36
CA PRO A 369 -6.97 -10.11 -1.14
C PRO A 369 -5.75 -10.23 -0.20
N PRO A 370 -5.95 -10.62 1.07
CA PRO A 370 -4.86 -10.88 2.02
C PRO A 370 -3.80 -11.85 1.48
N GLY A 371 -2.53 -11.60 1.81
CA GLY A 371 -1.37 -12.33 1.28
C GLY A 371 -0.82 -11.78 -0.04
N LEU A 372 -1.37 -10.65 -0.52
CA LEU A 372 -0.92 -9.90 -1.69
C LEU A 372 -0.94 -8.41 -1.41
N GLY A 373 -0.10 -7.66 -2.12
CA GLY A 373 0.04 -6.22 -1.91
C GLY A 373 0.31 -5.88 -0.46
N HIS A 374 -0.25 -4.77 0.00
CA HIS A 374 -0.15 -4.29 1.36
C HIS A 374 -1.27 -4.82 2.29
N ARG A 375 -1.86 -5.97 1.95
CA ARG A 375 -2.79 -6.71 2.83
C ARG A 375 -2.16 -8.00 3.30
N TYR A 376 -2.11 -8.17 4.61
CA TYR A 376 -1.49 -9.32 5.25
C TYR A 376 -2.59 -10.20 5.84
N ASP A 377 -2.37 -11.51 5.85
CA ASP A 377 -3.32 -12.48 6.37
C ASP A 377 -3.14 -12.69 7.88
N GLU A 378 -3.94 -13.58 8.48
CA GLU A 378 -3.94 -13.88 9.91
C GLU A 378 -2.59 -14.43 10.41
N SER A 379 -1.73 -14.96 9.53
CA SER A 379 -0.45 -15.56 9.92
C SER A 379 0.48 -14.56 10.62
N GLN A 380 0.32 -13.26 10.38
CA GLN A 380 1.05 -12.22 11.10
C GLN A 380 0.76 -12.23 12.60
N GLY A 381 -0.52 -12.36 12.99
CA GLY A 381 -0.93 -12.42 14.39
C GLY A 381 -0.46 -13.71 15.04
N THR A 382 -0.67 -14.84 14.35
CA THR A 382 -0.24 -16.16 14.82
C THR A 382 1.27 -16.27 14.97
N GLN A 383 2.07 -15.72 14.03
CA GLN A 383 3.52 -15.73 14.13
C GLN A 383 4.01 -14.97 15.36
N LEU A 384 3.42 -13.80 15.64
CA LEU A 384 3.81 -12.98 16.78
C LEU A 384 3.65 -13.72 18.10
N VAL A 385 2.74 -14.71 18.20
CA VAL A 385 2.46 -15.46 19.44
C VAL A 385 2.78 -16.96 19.33
N SER A 386 3.52 -17.37 18.30
CA SER A 386 3.73 -18.77 17.95
C SER A 386 4.41 -19.60 19.04
N ASP A 387 5.33 -19.02 19.80
CA ASP A 387 5.99 -19.64 20.96
C ASP A 387 5.01 -19.97 22.10
N LEU A 388 3.92 -19.20 22.24
CA LEU A 388 2.88 -19.46 23.24
C LEU A 388 1.91 -20.56 22.82
N VAL A 389 1.73 -20.74 21.51
CA VAL A 389 0.91 -21.82 20.95
C VAL A 389 1.66 -23.14 21.08
N ALA A 390 2.92 -23.20 20.63
CA ALA A 390 3.74 -24.41 20.69
C ALA A 390 3.94 -24.93 22.14
N GLY A 391 4.01 -24.01 23.12
CA GLY A 391 4.10 -24.39 24.53
C GLY A 391 2.84 -25.04 25.12
N ARG A 392 1.66 -24.92 24.47
CA ARG A 392 0.43 -25.60 24.92
C ARG A 392 0.45 -27.08 24.57
N ASP A 393 0.86 -27.44 23.36
CA ASP A 393 0.83 -28.83 22.89
C ASP A 393 1.74 -29.75 23.73
N LEU A 394 2.85 -29.19 24.25
CA LEU A 394 3.75 -29.91 25.14
C LEU A 394 3.21 -30.06 26.58
N SER A 395 2.34 -29.13 27.03
CA SER A 395 1.78 -29.16 28.39
C SER A 395 0.44 -29.91 28.47
N SER A 396 -0.27 -30.12 27.37
CA SER A 396 -1.50 -30.93 27.32
C SER A 396 -1.23 -32.42 27.05
N ALA A 397 0.01 -32.78 26.72
CA ALA A 397 0.45 -34.15 26.46
C ALA A 397 1.15 -34.81 27.68
N ALA A 398 1.23 -34.09 28.80
CA ALA A 398 1.75 -34.55 30.09
C ALA A 398 0.62 -34.51 31.13
#